data_AF-A0AAE3E6A7-F1
#
_entry.id   AF-A0AAE3E6A7-F1
#
_cell.length_a   1.000
_cell.length_b   1.000
_cell.length_c   1.000
_cell.angle_alpha   90.00
_cell.angle_beta   90.00
_cell.angle_gamma   90.00
#
_symmetry.space_group_name_H-M   'P 1'
#
loop_
_entity.id
_entity.type
_entity.pdbx_description
1 polymer ?
#
loop_
_entity_poly.entity_id
_entity_poly.type
_entity_poly.pdbx_seq_one_letter_code
_entity_poly.pdbx_strand_id
1 'polypeptide(L)'
;MNYAFRNGKILDGTKEMKIQQGLCILVENGIITDLIPDANADLHNYKVIDLHGQYILPGLINMHVHLAGNGKPQKKQRDNEKLVKTIMSSSLTRTIAYKMVAGFAKDELFSGVTTIRTVGGLGNFDTRLRDEIESGTKLGPRILAANQGISVPGGHMAGSVAVAASTIPDALKQLEKAKQEKVDLIKLMITGGVLFC
;
A
#
# COMPACT_ATOMS: atom_id res chain seq x y z
N MET A 1 -0.81 10.16 -22.40
CA MET A 1 -1.03 9.06 -23.38
C MET A 1 -2.40 8.48 -23.07
N ASN A 2 -3.24 8.35 -24.09
CA ASN A 2 -4.63 7.90 -23.91
C ASN A 2 -4.74 6.44 -24.32
N TYR A 3 -5.52 5.65 -23.57
CA TYR A 3 -5.71 4.22 -23.80
C TYR A 3 -7.18 3.88 -23.96
N ALA A 4 -7.47 2.94 -24.84
CA ALA A 4 -8.80 2.38 -25.01
C ALA A 4 -8.73 0.87 -24.84
N PHE A 5 -9.42 0.33 -23.84
CA PHE A 5 -9.48 -1.12 -23.59
C PHE A 5 -10.79 -1.66 -24.14
N ARG A 6 -10.74 -2.65 -25.04
CA ARG A 6 -11.92 -3.20 -25.70
C ARG A 6 -11.99 -4.72 -25.64
N ASN A 7 -13.15 -5.27 -26.02
CA ASN A 7 -13.38 -6.71 -26.11
C ASN A 7 -13.07 -7.43 -24.77
N GLY A 8 -13.42 -6.81 -23.64
CA GLY A 8 -13.25 -7.37 -22.30
C GLY A 8 -14.58 -7.71 -21.63
N LYS A 9 -14.49 -8.48 -20.55
CA LYS A 9 -15.57 -8.70 -19.58
C LYS A 9 -15.32 -7.80 -18.37
N ILE A 10 -16.11 -6.75 -18.23
CA ILE A 10 -15.88 -5.71 -17.22
C ILE A 10 -16.61 -6.10 -15.94
N LEU A 11 -15.86 -6.10 -14.83
CA LEU A 11 -16.37 -6.06 -13.48
C LEU A 11 -16.11 -4.66 -12.95
N ASP A 12 -17.13 -3.96 -12.45
CA ASP A 12 -17.06 -2.53 -12.12
C ASP A 12 -16.75 -2.23 -10.65
N GLY A 13 -16.71 -3.27 -9.80
CA GLY A 13 -16.50 -3.11 -8.36
C GLY A 13 -17.77 -2.73 -7.57
N THR A 14 -18.95 -2.68 -8.20
CA THR A 14 -20.24 -2.55 -7.50
C THR A 14 -20.52 -3.79 -6.64
N LYS A 15 -21.52 -3.73 -5.76
CA LYS A 15 -21.86 -4.86 -4.88
C LYS A 15 -22.22 -6.12 -5.67
N GLU A 16 -22.92 -5.95 -6.78
CA GLU A 16 -23.40 -7.06 -7.60
C GLU A 16 -22.35 -7.54 -8.61
N MET A 17 -21.37 -6.70 -8.98
CA MET A 17 -20.32 -6.96 -9.98
C MET A 17 -20.83 -7.75 -11.20
N LYS A 18 -21.95 -7.31 -11.77
CA LYS A 18 -22.50 -7.99 -12.96
C LYS A 18 -21.55 -7.79 -14.13
N ILE A 19 -21.27 -8.88 -14.85
CA ILE A 19 -20.41 -8.84 -16.03
C ILE A 19 -21.03 -7.92 -17.09
N GLN A 20 -20.27 -6.93 -17.54
CA GLN A 20 -20.64 -6.06 -18.65
C GLN A 20 -19.76 -6.38 -19.87
N GLN A 21 -20.34 -6.39 -21.06
CA GLN A 21 -19.68 -6.72 -22.33
C GLN A 21 -20.11 -5.76 -23.44
N GLY A 22 -19.35 -5.70 -24.53
CA GLY A 22 -19.65 -4.81 -25.65
C GLY A 22 -19.37 -3.32 -25.36
N LEU A 23 -18.58 -3.04 -24.31
CA LEU A 23 -18.14 -1.71 -23.93
C LEU A 23 -16.63 -1.55 -24.14
N CYS A 24 -16.20 -0.31 -24.35
CA CYS A 24 -14.83 0.13 -24.40
C CYS A 24 -14.56 1.09 -23.23
N ILE A 25 -13.45 0.87 -22.51
CA ILE A 25 -13.02 1.73 -21.39
C ILE A 25 -12.03 2.76 -21.95
N LEU A 26 -12.38 4.04 -21.85
CA LEU A 26 -11.53 5.14 -22.27
C LEU A 26 -10.74 5.68 -21.08
N VAL A 27 -9.43 5.83 -21.26
CA VAL A 27 -8.51 6.31 -20.23
C VAL A 27 -7.69 7.46 -20.78
N GLU A 28 -7.78 8.62 -20.14
CA GLU A 28 -6.98 9.80 -20.46
C GLU A 28 -6.20 10.23 -19.23
N ASN A 29 -4.89 10.47 -19.40
CA ASN A 29 -4.01 10.91 -18.31
C ASN A 29 -4.10 10.04 -17.03
N GLY A 30 -4.31 8.73 -17.19
CA GLY A 30 -4.41 7.78 -16.09
C GLY A 30 -5.77 7.76 -15.37
N ILE A 31 -6.76 8.49 -15.88
CA ILE A 31 -8.14 8.53 -15.36
C ILE A 31 -9.06 7.87 -16.37
N ILE A 32 -9.97 7.01 -15.89
CA ILE A 32 -11.07 6.48 -16.72
C ILE A 32 -12.05 7.63 -16.97
N THR A 33 -12.20 8.04 -18.22
CA THR A 33 -13.06 9.16 -18.60
C THR A 33 -14.45 8.73 -19.01
N ASP A 34 -14.59 7.55 -19.62
CA ASP A 34 -15.88 7.04 -20.08
C ASP A 34 -15.90 5.52 -20.27
N LEU A 35 -17.11 4.95 -20.32
CA LEU A 35 -17.42 3.60 -20.78
C LEU A 35 -18.46 3.68 -21.89
N ILE A 36 -18.04 3.47 -23.14
CA ILE A 36 -18.91 3.63 -24.32
C ILE A 36 -19.14 2.30 -25.05
N PRO A 37 -20.24 2.13 -25.81
CA PRO A 37 -20.43 0.97 -26.66
C PRO A 37 -19.27 0.78 -27.66
N ASP A 38 -18.67 -0.42 -27.66
CA ASP A 38 -17.47 -0.72 -28.48
C ASP A 38 -17.74 -0.64 -29.99
N ALA A 39 -19.00 -0.88 -30.40
CA ALA A 39 -19.41 -0.78 -31.81
C ALA A 39 -19.32 0.64 -32.38
N ASN A 40 -19.40 1.67 -31.52
CA ASN A 40 -19.47 3.09 -31.93
C ASN A 40 -18.27 3.91 -31.43
N ALA A 41 -17.22 3.27 -30.92
CA ALA A 41 -16.10 3.95 -30.32
C ALA A 41 -15.17 4.59 -31.37
N ASP A 42 -15.06 5.92 -31.37
CA ASP A 42 -13.99 6.63 -32.08
C ASP A 42 -12.71 6.55 -31.25
N LEU A 43 -11.74 5.76 -31.73
CA LEU A 43 -10.51 5.46 -31.03
C LEU A 43 -9.27 6.06 -31.72
N HIS A 44 -9.43 6.97 -32.68
CA HIS A 44 -8.31 7.49 -33.48
C HIS A 44 -7.20 8.14 -32.64
N ASN A 45 -7.53 8.71 -31.48
CA ASN A 45 -6.58 9.34 -30.55
C ASN A 45 -6.13 8.44 -29.40
N TYR A 46 -6.50 7.16 -29.42
CA TYR A 46 -6.26 6.23 -28.33
C TYR A 46 -5.29 5.12 -28.75
N LYS A 47 -4.41 4.73 -27.82
CA LYS A 47 -3.72 3.45 -27.93
C LYS A 47 -4.70 2.33 -27.57
N VAL A 48 -5.15 1.60 -28.58
CA VAL A 48 -6.10 0.50 -28.40
C VAL A 48 -5.40 -0.73 -27.81
N ILE A 49 -6.02 -1.31 -26.79
CA ILE A 49 -5.65 -2.56 -26.14
C ILE A 49 -6.84 -3.51 -26.23
N ASP A 50 -6.67 -4.60 -26.99
CA ASP A 50 -7.65 -5.69 -27.04
C ASP A 50 -7.44 -6.62 -25.84
N LEU A 51 -8.51 -6.87 -25.07
CA LEU A 51 -8.50 -7.74 -23.91
C LEU A 51 -8.76 -9.22 -24.26
N HIS A 52 -9.09 -9.52 -25.52
CA HIS A 52 -9.31 -10.89 -26.03
C HIS A 52 -10.33 -11.69 -25.21
N GLY A 53 -11.41 -11.05 -24.76
CA GLY A 53 -12.47 -11.64 -23.95
C GLY A 53 -12.10 -11.90 -22.48
N GLN A 54 -10.92 -11.46 -22.03
CA GLN A 54 -10.49 -11.57 -20.64
C GLN A 54 -11.25 -10.63 -19.72
N TYR A 55 -11.16 -10.89 -18.42
CA TYR A 55 -11.76 -10.04 -17.39
C TYR A 55 -10.88 -8.83 -17.09
N ILE A 56 -11.53 -7.69 -16.86
CA ILE A 56 -10.93 -6.49 -16.32
C ILE A 56 -11.72 -6.04 -15.10
N LEU A 57 -11.02 -5.65 -14.05
CA LEU A 57 -11.58 -5.23 -12.76
C LEU A 57 -10.80 -4.03 -12.21
N PRO A 58 -11.35 -3.29 -11.22
CA PRO A 58 -10.59 -2.30 -10.49
C PRO A 58 -9.34 -2.90 -9.85
N GLY A 59 -8.28 -2.11 -9.77
CA GLY A 59 -7.08 -2.52 -9.05
C GLY A 59 -7.39 -2.86 -7.59
N LEU A 60 -6.75 -3.91 -7.07
CA LEU A 60 -7.02 -4.39 -5.73
C LEU A 60 -6.54 -3.40 -4.67
N ILE A 61 -7.23 -3.36 -3.52
CA ILE A 61 -6.89 -2.49 -2.41
C ILE A 61 -6.57 -3.34 -1.18
N ASN A 62 -5.35 -3.21 -0.66
CA ASN A 62 -4.93 -3.89 0.55
C ASN A 62 -4.91 -2.93 1.75
N MET A 63 -5.84 -3.12 2.68
CA MET A 63 -6.10 -2.16 3.75
C MET A 63 -5.25 -2.36 5.02
N HIS A 64 -4.39 -3.39 5.07
CA HIS A 64 -3.60 -3.68 6.26
C HIS A 64 -2.27 -4.32 5.89
N VAL A 65 -1.28 -3.47 5.58
CA VAL A 65 0.04 -3.91 5.14
C VAL A 65 1.13 -3.49 6.13
N HIS A 66 2.07 -4.39 6.34
CA HIS A 66 3.34 -4.12 7.03
C HIS A 66 4.49 -4.44 6.07
N LEU A 67 4.95 -3.45 5.29
CA LEU A 67 6.00 -3.65 4.29
C LEU A 67 7.35 -4.05 4.92
N ALA A 68 7.54 -3.85 6.22
CA ALA A 68 8.73 -4.28 6.93
C ALA A 68 8.80 -5.81 7.13
N GLY A 69 7.68 -6.52 6.96
CA GLY A 69 7.57 -7.97 7.08
C GLY A 69 7.43 -8.65 5.73
N ASN A 70 7.87 -9.90 5.64
CA ASN A 70 7.75 -10.71 4.42
C ASN A 70 6.69 -11.82 4.51
N GLY A 71 5.87 -11.82 5.58
CA GLY A 71 4.77 -12.78 5.79
C GLY A 71 5.18 -14.25 5.92
N LYS A 72 6.48 -14.57 6.00
CA LYS A 72 6.94 -15.97 6.04
C LYS A 72 6.73 -16.57 7.44
N PRO A 73 6.23 -17.82 7.53
CA PRO A 73 6.04 -18.49 8.79
C PRO A 73 7.34 -18.59 9.57
N GLN A 74 7.31 -18.18 10.82
CA GLN A 74 8.48 -18.22 11.68
C GLN A 74 8.43 -19.43 12.60
N LYS A 75 9.44 -20.31 12.47
CA LYS A 75 9.58 -21.50 13.33
C LYS A 75 9.90 -21.18 14.80
N LYS A 76 10.33 -19.95 15.10
CA LYS A 76 10.66 -19.47 16.46
C LYS A 76 10.23 -18.02 16.61
N GLN A 77 9.70 -17.69 17.79
CA GLN A 77 9.36 -16.32 18.16
C GLN A 77 10.64 -15.47 18.17
N ARG A 78 10.66 -14.41 17.36
CA ARG A 78 11.77 -13.45 17.29
C ARG A 78 11.51 -12.28 18.23
N ASP A 79 12.56 -11.80 18.85
CA ASP A 79 12.58 -10.49 19.48
C ASP A 79 12.61 -9.40 18.39
N ASN A 80 11.42 -9.02 17.93
CA ASN A 80 11.24 -8.05 16.87
C ASN A 80 11.73 -6.66 17.27
N GLU A 81 11.64 -6.29 18.55
CA GLU A 81 12.15 -5.01 19.04
C GLU A 81 13.67 -4.93 18.91
N LYS A 82 14.38 -5.97 19.37
CA LYS A 82 15.84 -6.03 19.23
C LYS A 82 16.27 -6.06 17.76
N LEU A 83 15.57 -6.83 16.93
CA LEU A 83 15.84 -6.89 15.49
C LEU A 83 15.68 -5.51 14.83
N VAL A 84 14.58 -4.81 15.10
CA VAL A 84 14.33 -3.46 14.58
C VAL A 84 15.39 -2.49 15.05
N LYS A 85 15.76 -2.51 16.34
CA LYS A 85 16.86 -1.69 16.87
C LYS A 85 18.17 -1.94 16.13
N THR A 86 18.52 -3.20 15.86
CA THR A 86 19.75 -3.54 15.12
C THR A 86 19.69 -3.03 13.67
N ILE A 87 18.57 -3.28 12.96
CA ILE A 87 18.37 -2.83 11.57
C ILE A 87 18.43 -1.30 11.44
N MET A 88 17.94 -0.59 12.46
CA MET A 88 17.90 0.87 12.45
C MET A 88 19.18 1.50 13.04
N SER A 89 20.15 0.72 13.51
CA SER A 89 21.32 1.24 14.23
C SER A 89 22.36 1.91 13.34
N SER A 90 22.46 1.55 12.06
CA SER A 90 23.42 2.13 11.12
C SER A 90 22.78 2.61 9.82
N SER A 91 23.43 3.57 9.14
CA SER A 91 22.96 4.09 7.85
C SER A 91 22.93 3.02 6.77
N LEU A 92 23.92 2.12 6.75
CA LEU A 92 24.02 1.01 5.81
C LEU A 92 22.85 0.03 5.97
N THR A 93 22.60 -0.44 7.19
CA THR A 93 21.53 -1.41 7.48
C THR A 93 20.14 -0.82 7.21
N ARG A 94 19.94 0.45 7.58
CA ARG A 94 18.72 1.22 7.27
C ARG A 94 18.46 1.33 5.76
N THR A 95 19.51 1.57 4.97
CA THR A 95 19.40 1.66 3.51
C THR A 95 19.02 0.31 2.89
N ILE A 96 19.59 -0.78 3.39
CA ILE A 96 19.25 -2.14 2.95
C ILE A 96 17.78 -2.45 3.29
N ALA A 97 17.35 -2.17 4.52
CA ALA A 97 15.97 -2.38 4.94
C ALA A 97 14.98 -1.55 4.10
N TYR A 98 15.30 -0.29 3.80
CA TYR A 98 14.48 0.54 2.94
C TYR A 98 14.34 -0.02 1.52
N LYS A 99 15.44 -0.54 0.94
CA LYS A 99 15.39 -1.20 -0.37
C LYS A 99 14.49 -2.44 -0.36
N MET A 100 14.50 -3.22 0.73
CA MET A 100 13.59 -4.36 0.88
C MET A 100 12.12 -3.92 0.96
N VAL A 101 11.81 -2.92 1.78
CA VAL A 101 10.46 -2.34 1.89
C VAL A 101 9.93 -1.86 0.54
N ALA A 102 10.75 -1.14 -0.22
CA ALA A 102 10.40 -0.70 -1.58
C ALA A 102 10.23 -1.88 -2.56
N GLY A 103 11.01 -2.95 -2.38
CA GLY A 103 10.85 -4.19 -3.14
C GLY A 103 9.50 -4.85 -2.89
N PHE A 104 9.10 -4.99 -1.62
CA PHE A 104 7.81 -5.59 -1.27
C PHE A 104 6.61 -4.75 -1.76
N ALA A 105 6.71 -3.42 -1.72
CA ALA A 105 5.68 -2.57 -2.33
C ALA A 105 5.57 -2.79 -3.85
N LYS A 106 6.69 -2.98 -4.54
CA LYS A 106 6.68 -3.32 -5.96
C LYS A 106 6.05 -4.70 -6.22
N ASP A 107 6.30 -5.67 -5.36
CA ASP A 107 5.70 -7.01 -5.45
C ASP A 107 4.17 -6.95 -5.26
N GLU A 108 3.66 -6.12 -4.32
CA GLU A 108 2.22 -5.84 -4.19
C GLU A 108 1.63 -5.27 -5.48
N LEU A 109 2.32 -4.33 -6.14
CA LEU A 109 1.83 -3.80 -7.42
C LEU A 109 1.71 -4.88 -8.48
N PHE A 110 2.71 -5.76 -8.58
CA PHE A 110 2.71 -6.84 -9.56
C PHE A 110 1.72 -7.97 -9.25
N SER A 111 1.19 -8.05 -8.02
CA SER A 111 0.09 -8.95 -7.69
C SER A 111 -1.29 -8.39 -8.07
N GLY A 112 -1.35 -7.15 -8.57
CA GLY A 112 -2.59 -6.45 -8.96
C GLY A 112 -3.13 -5.49 -7.90
N VAL A 113 -2.42 -5.31 -6.77
CA VAL A 113 -2.75 -4.31 -5.75
C VAL A 113 -2.27 -2.94 -6.18
N THR A 114 -3.18 -2.00 -6.41
CA THR A 114 -2.83 -0.65 -6.88
C THR A 114 -2.87 0.39 -5.77
N THR A 115 -3.48 0.07 -4.62
CA THR A 115 -3.50 0.93 -3.43
C THR A 115 -3.32 0.11 -2.16
N ILE A 116 -2.44 0.56 -1.27
CA ILE A 116 -2.20 -0.06 0.04
C ILE A 116 -2.37 0.94 1.17
N ARG A 117 -2.76 0.45 2.34
CA ARG A 117 -2.73 1.20 3.60
C ARG A 117 -1.74 0.54 4.55
N THR A 118 -0.61 1.22 4.79
CA THR A 118 0.39 0.74 5.74
C THR A 118 -0.01 1.14 7.16
N VAL A 119 0.12 0.21 8.10
CA VAL A 119 -0.38 0.38 9.47
C VAL A 119 0.67 -0.02 10.52
N GLY A 120 1.94 0.04 10.13
CA GLY A 120 3.08 -0.21 11.00
C GLY A 120 4.35 -0.42 10.17
N GLY A 121 5.15 0.63 10.04
CA GLY A 121 6.41 0.66 9.31
C GLY A 121 7.64 0.81 10.22
N LEU A 122 8.82 0.92 9.60
CA LEU A 122 10.08 1.20 10.30
C LEU A 122 10.43 2.69 10.17
N GLY A 123 10.31 3.44 11.26
CA GLY A 123 10.48 4.89 11.23
C GLY A 123 9.53 5.54 10.21
N ASN A 124 10.07 6.37 9.32
CA ASN A 124 9.32 7.10 8.29
C ASN A 124 9.42 6.49 6.88
N PHE A 125 9.73 5.19 6.78
CA PHE A 125 9.93 4.54 5.48
C PHE A 125 8.67 4.56 4.61
N ASP A 126 7.48 4.42 5.20
CA ASP A 126 6.26 4.31 4.44
C ASP A 126 5.89 5.65 3.79
N THR A 127 5.94 6.77 4.53
CA THR A 127 5.69 8.11 3.95
C THR A 127 6.76 8.50 2.94
N ARG A 128 8.04 8.16 3.19
CA ARG A 128 9.10 8.37 2.19
C ARG A 128 8.82 7.62 0.89
N LEU A 129 8.44 6.34 0.99
CA LEU A 129 8.16 5.52 -0.18
C LEU A 129 6.90 6.00 -0.91
N ARG A 130 5.86 6.42 -0.18
CA ARG A 130 4.67 7.08 -0.75
C ARG A 130 5.08 8.25 -1.64
N ASP A 131 5.85 9.19 -1.10
CA ASP A 131 6.25 10.41 -1.81
C ASP A 131 7.13 10.09 -3.02
N GLU A 132 8.04 9.10 -2.90
CA GLU A 132 8.88 8.62 -4.00
C GLU A 132 8.04 7.94 -5.11
N ILE A 133 6.97 7.21 -4.77
CA ILE A 133 6.04 6.61 -5.74
C ILE A 133 5.17 7.69 -6.40
N GLU A 134 4.62 8.62 -5.61
CA GLU A 134 3.76 9.70 -6.11
C GLU A 134 4.51 10.63 -7.07
N SER A 135 5.79 10.90 -6.80
CA SER A 135 6.68 11.64 -7.70
C SER A 135 7.18 10.83 -8.90
N GLY A 136 6.84 9.54 -9.00
CA GLY A 136 7.24 8.65 -10.09
C GLY A 136 8.71 8.19 -10.04
N THR A 137 9.45 8.50 -8.97
CA THR A 137 10.85 8.06 -8.78
C THR A 137 10.97 6.59 -8.41
N LYS A 138 9.91 6.00 -7.87
CA LYS A 138 9.79 4.57 -7.59
C LYS A 138 8.49 3.99 -8.14
N LEU A 139 8.53 2.70 -8.42
CA LEU A 139 7.37 1.93 -8.82
C LEU A 139 6.77 1.21 -7.61
N GLY A 140 5.47 1.37 -7.41
CA GLY A 140 4.69 0.68 -6.37
C GLY A 140 3.23 1.14 -6.39
N PRO A 141 2.36 0.58 -5.53
CA PRO A 141 0.99 1.02 -5.37
C PRO A 141 0.93 2.42 -4.75
N ARG A 142 -0.22 3.09 -4.88
CA ARG A 142 -0.53 4.26 -4.05
C ARG A 142 -0.50 3.85 -2.57
N ILE A 143 0.13 4.65 -1.72
CA ILE A 143 0.28 4.33 -0.30
C ILE A 143 -0.50 5.35 0.55
N LEU A 144 -1.33 4.86 1.46
CA LEU A 144 -1.80 5.61 2.62
C LEU A 144 -0.96 5.17 3.82
N ALA A 145 -0.08 6.04 4.30
CA ALA A 145 0.98 5.68 5.23
C ALA A 145 0.68 6.09 6.67
N ALA A 146 0.78 5.14 7.61
CA ALA A 146 0.73 5.41 9.04
C ALA A 146 2.11 5.56 9.69
N ASN A 147 3.18 5.11 9.01
CA ASN A 147 4.49 4.87 9.63
C ASN A 147 4.34 3.98 10.88
N GLN A 148 4.97 4.34 11.99
CA GLN A 148 4.89 3.58 13.25
C GLN A 148 3.53 3.80 13.94
N GLY A 149 2.91 2.72 14.39
CA GLY A 149 1.74 2.80 15.26
C GLY A 149 2.06 3.29 16.68
N ILE A 150 1.04 3.49 17.50
CA ILE A 150 1.17 3.82 18.92
C ILE A 150 0.61 2.67 19.75
N SER A 151 1.36 2.25 20.76
CA SER A 151 1.02 1.16 21.68
C SER A 151 1.36 1.56 23.11
N VAL A 152 0.95 0.76 24.09
CA VAL A 152 1.38 0.90 25.50
C VAL A 152 2.69 0.13 25.74
N PRO A 153 3.45 0.41 26.82
CA PRO A 153 4.61 -0.40 27.18
C PRO A 153 4.26 -1.89 27.34
N GLY A 154 5.04 -2.77 26.71
CA GLY A 154 4.74 -4.21 26.65
C GLY A 154 3.50 -4.59 25.82
N GLY A 155 2.84 -3.61 25.20
CA GLY A 155 1.67 -3.80 24.35
C GLY A 155 2.00 -4.41 22.99
N HIS A 156 0.96 -4.67 22.19
CA HIS A 156 1.14 -5.28 20.88
C HIS A 156 2.05 -4.43 19.98
N MET A 157 3.07 -5.07 19.40
CA MET A 157 4.08 -4.48 18.51
C MET A 157 4.94 -3.34 19.09
N ALA A 158 4.82 -3.06 20.39
CA ALA A 158 5.64 -2.05 21.07
C ALA A 158 7.14 -2.32 20.86
N GLY A 159 7.91 -1.29 20.49
CA GLY A 159 9.35 -1.40 20.24
C GLY A 159 9.73 -1.90 18.84
N SER A 160 8.76 -2.35 18.03
CA SER A 160 8.99 -2.77 16.64
C SER A 160 8.37 -1.79 15.64
N VAL A 161 7.20 -2.09 15.11
CA VAL A 161 6.43 -1.21 14.21
C VAL A 161 5.47 -0.27 14.94
N ALA A 162 5.47 -0.31 16.28
CA ALA A 162 4.74 0.64 17.12
C ALA A 162 5.65 1.24 18.20
N VAL A 163 5.43 2.51 18.52
CA VAL A 163 6.11 3.21 19.61
C VAL A 163 5.31 3.04 20.90
N ALA A 164 5.98 2.67 21.99
CA ALA A 164 5.38 2.60 23.31
C ALA A 164 5.20 4.00 23.90
N ALA A 165 3.98 4.34 24.30
CA ALA A 165 3.63 5.55 25.01
C ALA A 165 3.06 5.19 26.39
N SER A 166 3.75 5.59 27.47
CA SER A 166 3.36 5.26 28.85
C SER A 166 2.26 6.18 29.38
N THR A 167 2.13 7.37 28.80
CA THR A 167 1.20 8.41 29.23
C THR A 167 0.51 9.07 28.04
N ILE A 168 -0.60 9.78 28.29
CA ILE A 168 -1.29 10.58 27.25
C ILE A 168 -0.33 11.61 26.61
N PRO A 169 0.47 12.39 27.38
CA PRO A 169 1.50 13.27 26.81
C PRO A 169 2.48 12.55 25.87
N ASP A 170 2.92 11.34 26.19
CA ASP A 170 3.82 10.56 25.31
C ASP A 170 3.13 10.22 23.98
N ALA A 171 1.86 9.82 24.03
CA ALA A 171 1.07 9.50 22.85
C ALA A 171 0.83 10.76 21.97
N LEU A 172 0.54 11.89 22.59
CA LEU A 172 0.40 13.18 21.88
C LEU A 172 1.72 13.62 21.23
N LYS A 173 2.86 13.37 21.88
CA LYS A 173 4.18 13.60 21.28
C LYS A 173 4.41 12.75 20.03
N GLN A 174 3.96 11.48 20.04
CA GLN A 174 4.00 10.64 18.85
C GLN A 174 3.06 11.13 17.75
N LEU A 175 1.89 11.64 18.10
CA LEU A 175 0.96 12.25 17.15
C LEU A 175 1.56 13.48 16.46
N GLU A 176 2.21 14.37 17.21
CA GLU A 176 2.90 15.54 16.63
C GLU A 176 4.05 15.13 15.70
N LYS A 177 4.82 14.09 16.07
CA LYS A 177 5.84 13.52 15.19
C LYS A 177 5.22 12.97 13.90
N ALA A 178 4.16 12.18 13.99
CA ALA A 178 3.49 11.62 12.82
C ALA A 178 2.94 12.72 11.89
N LYS A 179 2.40 13.79 12.46
CA LYS A 179 1.98 14.98 11.72
C LYS A 179 3.14 15.64 10.97
N GLN A 180 4.31 15.79 11.60
CA GLN A 180 5.52 16.30 10.94
C GLN A 180 6.00 15.40 9.81
N GLU A 181 5.85 14.07 9.97
CA GLU A 181 6.13 13.07 8.93
C GLU A 181 5.06 13.01 7.83
N LYS A 182 3.99 13.81 7.95
CA LYS A 182 2.87 13.91 7.01
C LYS A 182 2.21 12.57 6.73
N VAL A 183 1.96 11.79 7.79
CA VAL A 183 1.20 10.54 7.68
C VAL A 183 -0.24 10.80 7.21
N ASP A 184 -0.84 9.83 6.54
CA ASP A 184 -2.24 9.90 6.09
C ASP A 184 -3.22 9.42 7.17
N LEU A 185 -2.73 8.64 8.13
CA LEU A 185 -3.54 8.05 9.20
C LEU A 185 -2.72 7.75 10.46
N ILE A 186 -3.42 7.48 11.56
CA ILE A 186 -2.84 7.04 12.83
C ILE A 186 -3.35 5.64 13.16
N LYS A 187 -2.43 4.74 13.56
CA LYS A 187 -2.77 3.40 14.04
C LYS A 187 -2.54 3.30 15.55
N LEU A 188 -3.60 2.99 16.29
CA LEU A 188 -3.55 2.66 17.71
C LEU A 188 -3.65 1.16 17.92
N MET A 189 -2.80 0.63 18.81
CA MET A 189 -2.86 -0.74 19.31
C MET A 189 -3.64 -0.74 20.64
N ILE A 190 -4.94 -1.03 20.56
CA ILE A 190 -5.86 -0.91 21.70
C ILE A 190 -6.00 -2.19 22.53
N THR A 191 -5.49 -3.31 22.04
CA THR A 191 -5.51 -4.63 22.71
C THR A 191 -4.17 -5.33 22.56
N GLY A 192 -4.00 -6.46 23.24
CA GLY A 192 -3.04 -7.48 22.81
C GLY A 192 -3.34 -7.94 21.37
N GLY A 193 -2.39 -8.63 20.75
CA GLY A 193 -2.58 -9.11 19.38
C GLY A 193 -1.84 -10.40 19.11
N VAL A 194 -2.43 -11.22 18.24
CA VAL A 194 -1.80 -12.41 17.68
C VAL A 194 -1.04 -11.99 16.43
N LEU A 195 0.25 -12.30 16.36
CA LEU A 195 0.99 -12.20 15.12
C LEU A 195 0.75 -13.47 14.32
N PHE A 196 -0.09 -13.38 13.29
CA PHE A 196 -0.13 -14.42 12.27
C PHE A 196 1.12 -14.25 11.39
N CYS A 197 2.16 -15.03 11.67
CA CYS A 197 3.32 -15.27 10.80
C CYS A 197 3.57 -16.78 10.75
#